data_AF-A0A2E6QUD9-F1
#
_entry.id   AF-A0A2E6QUD9-F1
#
_cell.length_a   1.000
_cell.length_b   1.000
_cell.length_c   1.000
_cell.angle_alpha   90.00
_cell.angle_beta   90.00
_cell.angle_gamma   90.00
#
_symmetry.space_group_name_H-M   'P 1'
#
loop_
_entity.id
_entity.type
_entity.pdbx_description
1 polymer ?
#
loop_
_entity_poly.entity_id
_entity_poly.type
_entity_poly.pdbx_seq_one_letter_code
_entity_poly.pdbx_strand_id
1 'polypeptide(L)'
;MKKLTLVLSMFLIVCSQNAWSQKSSKHLQPNYHMPNNNHSFTSGLIAGLFLNEFFDLSVNRRNMYFRYNYTKNKWRLKKDSHNHHGNHFLNTTILARFENPSGGRDFFVKRTKRGHWQIDAPKRFKKTLKNMVVRNLN
;
A
#
# COMPACT_ATOMS: atom_id res chain seq x y z
N MET A 1 13.76 -27.22 -30.24
CA MET A 1 13.66 -27.98 -28.97
C MET A 1 14.29 -27.30 -27.74
N LYS A 2 15.13 -26.26 -27.85
CA LYS A 2 15.82 -25.61 -26.70
C LYS A 2 14.96 -24.62 -25.87
N LYS A 3 13.81 -24.17 -26.39
CA LYS A 3 12.92 -23.21 -25.72
C LYS A 3 11.96 -23.87 -24.71
N LEU A 4 11.54 -25.11 -25.00
CA LEU A 4 10.63 -25.87 -24.15
C LEU A 4 11.31 -26.31 -22.85
N THR A 5 12.59 -26.68 -22.92
CA THR A 5 13.42 -27.05 -21.76
C THR A 5 13.60 -25.90 -20.78
N LEU A 6 13.67 -24.65 -21.28
CA LEU A 6 13.85 -23.47 -20.45
C LEU A 6 12.56 -23.17 -19.65
N VAL A 7 11.40 -23.29 -20.28
CA VAL A 7 10.09 -23.17 -19.61
C VAL A 7 9.88 -24.29 -18.58
N LEU A 8 10.23 -25.53 -18.93
CA LEU A 8 10.11 -26.67 -18.00
C LEU A 8 11.04 -26.52 -16.78
N SER A 9 12.25 -25.99 -16.97
CA SER A 9 13.20 -25.74 -15.88
C SER A 9 12.71 -24.66 -14.91
N MET A 10 12.09 -23.59 -15.40
CA MET A 10 11.48 -22.57 -14.54
C MET A 10 10.30 -23.12 -13.74
N PHE A 11 9.49 -24.00 -14.33
CA PHE A 11 8.35 -24.61 -13.64
C PHE A 11 8.79 -25.56 -12.50
N LEU A 12 9.84 -26.35 -12.72
CA LEU A 12 10.37 -27.28 -11.70
C LEU A 12 10.96 -26.57 -10.48
N ILE A 13 11.59 -25.40 -10.66
CA ILE A 13 12.15 -24.61 -9.54
C ILE A 13 11.02 -24.13 -8.61
N VAL A 14 9.87 -23.72 -9.15
CA VAL A 14 8.72 -23.26 -8.35
C VAL A 14 8.10 -24.41 -7.55
N CYS A 15 8.01 -25.61 -8.13
CA CYS A 15 7.44 -26.78 -7.42
C CYS A 15 8.34 -27.31 -6.28
N SER A 16 9.66 -27.12 -6.34
CA SER A 16 10.57 -27.59 -5.28
C SER A 16 10.48 -26.80 -3.97
N GLN A 17 9.87 -25.62 -3.95
CA GLN A 17 9.79 -24.78 -2.75
C GLN A 17 8.67 -25.19 -1.77
N ASN A 18 7.79 -26.13 -2.14
CA ASN A 18 6.64 -26.54 -1.32
C ASN A 18 6.78 -27.92 -0.65
N ALA A 19 8.00 -28.47 -0.56
CA ALA A 19 8.23 -29.75 0.10
C ALA A 19 8.98 -29.60 1.43
N TRP A 20 8.30 -29.10 2.48
CA TRP A 20 8.64 -29.48 3.85
C TRP A 20 7.45 -29.31 4.81
N SER A 21 6.62 -30.35 4.91
CA SER A 21 5.79 -30.61 6.09
C SER A 21 6.59 -31.57 6.97
N GLN A 22 7.16 -31.06 8.06
CA GLN A 22 7.86 -31.89 9.04
C GLN A 22 6.86 -32.60 9.96
N LYS A 23 7.15 -33.89 10.13
CA LYS A 23 6.46 -34.93 10.87
C LYS A 23 6.34 -34.61 12.37
N SER A 24 5.19 -34.98 12.93
CA SER A 24 4.84 -34.99 14.36
C SER A 24 5.84 -35.74 15.25
N SER A 25 6.23 -35.13 16.37
CA SER A 25 6.59 -35.83 17.62
C SER A 25 6.31 -34.94 18.85
N LYS A 26 5.62 -35.52 19.83
CA LYS A 26 5.16 -34.92 21.10
C LYS A 26 6.30 -34.73 22.11
N HIS A 27 6.29 -33.65 22.90
CA HIS A 27 6.44 -33.72 24.36
C HIS A 27 6.02 -32.39 25.06
N LEU A 28 5.22 -32.51 26.11
CA LEU A 28 4.85 -31.44 27.05
C LEU A 28 5.98 -31.20 28.07
N GLN A 29 6.33 -29.93 28.34
CA GLN A 29 6.12 -29.24 29.63
C GLN A 29 6.71 -27.80 29.67
N PRO A 30 6.27 -26.91 30.60
CA PRO A 30 6.51 -25.46 30.58
C PRO A 30 7.52 -24.99 31.64
N ASN A 31 8.25 -23.89 31.39
CA ASN A 31 8.37 -22.69 32.25
C ASN A 31 9.55 -21.74 31.93
N TYR A 32 9.21 -20.44 31.94
CA TYR A 32 9.95 -19.21 32.30
C TYR A 32 11.14 -18.62 31.48
N HIS A 33 10.82 -17.42 30.94
CA HIS A 33 11.56 -16.14 30.83
C HIS A 33 12.88 -15.96 30.05
N MET A 34 12.70 -15.35 28.85
CA MET A 34 13.41 -14.16 28.27
C MET A 34 14.93 -14.24 27.97
N PRO A 35 15.49 -13.33 27.14
CA PRO A 35 14.94 -12.62 25.98
C PRO A 35 15.89 -12.73 24.76
N ASN A 36 15.41 -13.00 23.54
CA ASN A 36 16.13 -12.46 22.37
C ASN A 36 15.35 -12.54 21.06
N ASN A 37 15.57 -11.52 20.24
CA ASN A 37 15.27 -11.40 18.82
C ASN A 37 13.82 -11.06 18.45
N ASN A 38 13.54 -9.77 18.56
CA ASN A 38 13.30 -8.85 17.44
C ASN A 38 13.05 -9.50 16.05
N HIS A 39 12.05 -8.94 15.36
CA HIS A 39 11.82 -8.87 13.91
C HIS A 39 10.76 -9.73 13.19
N SER A 40 10.05 -10.63 13.88
CA SER A 40 9.11 -11.52 13.13
C SER A 40 7.62 -11.19 13.24
N PHE A 41 7.18 -10.34 14.18
CA PHE A 41 5.74 -10.08 14.38
C PHE A 41 5.21 -8.88 13.58
N THR A 42 6.04 -7.84 13.41
CA THR A 42 5.67 -6.65 12.61
C THR A 42 5.76 -6.92 11.11
N SER A 43 6.63 -7.81 10.66
CA SER A 43 6.75 -8.19 9.24
C SER A 43 5.53 -8.97 8.74
N GLY A 44 4.88 -9.79 9.57
CA GLY A 44 3.65 -10.50 9.22
C GLY A 44 2.42 -9.58 9.09
N LEU A 45 2.30 -8.57 9.95
CA LEU A 45 1.23 -7.55 9.83
C LEU A 45 1.46 -6.60 8.66
N ILE A 46 2.71 -6.20 8.43
CA ILE A 46 3.10 -5.35 7.30
C ILE A 46 2.91 -6.13 5.99
N ALA A 47 3.43 -7.35 5.87
CA ALA A 47 3.26 -8.19 4.69
C ALA A 47 1.77 -8.52 4.44
N GLY A 48 0.97 -8.78 5.48
CA GLY A 48 -0.48 -8.98 5.34
C GLY A 48 -1.24 -7.73 4.86
N LEU A 49 -0.83 -6.53 5.28
CA LEU A 49 -1.41 -5.27 4.80
C LEU A 49 -0.99 -4.93 3.37
N PHE A 50 0.26 -5.23 2.99
CA PHE A 50 0.77 -4.96 1.64
C PHE A 50 0.36 -6.02 0.61
N LEU A 51 0.22 -7.29 0.99
CA LEU A 51 -0.22 -8.37 0.10
C LEU A 51 -1.73 -8.34 -0.16
N ASN A 52 -2.55 -7.93 0.82
CA ASN A 52 -3.98 -7.68 0.57
C ASN A 52 -4.20 -6.55 -0.45
N GLU A 53 -3.32 -5.55 -0.51
CA GLU A 53 -3.42 -4.49 -1.53
C GLU A 53 -2.88 -4.91 -2.91
N PHE A 54 -2.04 -5.95 -3.00
CA PHE A 54 -1.46 -6.42 -4.27
C PHE A 54 -2.33 -7.46 -5.00
N PHE A 55 -3.06 -8.31 -4.27
CA PHE A 55 -3.99 -9.29 -4.86
C PHE A 55 -5.41 -8.75 -5.09
N ASP A 56 -5.71 -7.54 -4.62
CA ASP A 56 -6.99 -6.90 -4.87
C ASP A 56 -6.97 -6.19 -6.24
N LEU A 57 -6.95 -7.00 -7.32
CA LEU A 57 -7.15 -6.60 -8.72
C LEU A 57 -8.51 -5.89 -8.96
N SER A 58 -9.33 -5.74 -7.92
CA SER A 58 -10.64 -5.08 -7.94
C SER A 58 -10.71 -3.76 -7.16
N VAL A 59 -9.59 -3.24 -6.62
CA VAL A 59 -9.61 -1.98 -5.88
C VAL A 59 -9.88 -0.81 -6.81
N ASN A 60 -11.14 -0.41 -6.87
CA ASN A 60 -11.53 0.91 -7.37
C ASN A 60 -10.71 1.96 -6.62
N ARG A 61 -9.79 2.61 -7.36
CA ARG A 61 -8.80 3.53 -6.80
C ARG A 61 -8.75 4.80 -7.63
N ARG A 62 -8.74 5.94 -6.95
CA ARG A 62 -8.53 7.27 -7.54
C ARG A 62 -7.20 7.82 -7.05
N ASN A 63 -6.30 8.09 -7.98
CA ASN A 63 -4.99 8.66 -7.69
C ASN A 63 -4.99 10.13 -8.12
N MET A 64 -4.69 11.02 -7.18
CA MET A 64 -4.54 12.45 -7.44
C MET A 64 -3.08 12.86 -7.21
N TYR A 65 -2.59 13.77 -8.05
CA TYR A 65 -1.30 14.40 -7.87
C TYR A 65 -1.46 15.92 -7.87
N PHE A 66 -1.01 16.54 -6.80
CA PHE A 66 -1.02 17.97 -6.58
C PHE A 66 0.41 18.50 -6.66
N ARG A 67 0.68 19.28 -7.71
CA ARG A 67 1.95 19.97 -7.89
C ARG A 67 1.93 21.27 -7.09
N TYR A 68 3.03 21.60 -6.43
CA TYR A 68 3.16 22.87 -5.73
C TYR A 68 3.54 23.97 -6.73
N ASN A 69 2.79 25.07 -6.71
CA ASN A 69 3.09 26.25 -7.49
C ASN A 69 3.78 27.28 -6.60
N TYR A 70 5.08 27.46 -6.80
CA TYR A 70 5.93 28.37 -6.03
C TYR A 70 5.54 29.84 -6.19
N THR A 71 5.12 30.27 -7.40
CA THR A 71 4.73 31.67 -7.63
C THR A 71 3.41 32.04 -6.95
N LYS A 72 2.50 31.08 -6.78
CA LYS A 72 1.20 31.28 -6.14
C LYS A 72 1.13 30.72 -4.72
N ASN A 73 2.23 30.20 -4.18
CA ASN A 73 2.34 29.56 -2.87
C ASN A 73 1.17 28.59 -2.59
N LYS A 74 0.83 27.75 -3.58
CA LYS A 74 -0.33 26.84 -3.45
C LYS A 74 -0.18 25.59 -4.28
N TRP A 75 -0.72 24.49 -3.77
CA TRP A 75 -0.88 23.26 -4.53
C TRP A 75 -1.99 23.41 -5.59
N ARG A 76 -1.79 22.79 -6.74
CA ARG A 76 -2.79 22.66 -7.81
C ARG A 76 -2.85 21.22 -8.29
N LEU A 77 -4.05 20.71 -8.52
CA LEU A 77 -4.25 19.39 -9.11
C LEU A 77 -3.61 19.37 -10.50
N LYS A 78 -2.70 18.42 -10.74
CA LYS A 78 -1.97 18.27 -12.00
C LYS A 78 -2.33 16.98 -12.71
N LYS A 79 -2.64 15.92 -11.96
CA LYS A 79 -3.12 14.65 -12.51
C LYS A 79 -4.21 14.09 -11.62
N ASP A 80 -5.25 13.57 -12.25
CA ASP A 80 -6.30 12.78 -11.63
C ASP A 80 -6.49 11.54 -12.48
N SER A 81 -6.44 10.37 -11.87
CA SER A 81 -6.54 9.10 -12.58
C SER A 81 -7.44 8.18 -11.78
N HIS A 82 -8.48 7.68 -12.44
CA HIS A 82 -9.47 6.83 -11.82
C HIS A 82 -9.46 5.48 -12.51
N ASN A 83 -9.20 4.42 -11.74
CA ASN A 83 -9.30 3.06 -12.22
C ASN A 83 -10.69 2.54 -11.84
N HIS A 84 -11.71 2.88 -12.63
CA HIS A 84 -13.04 2.31 -12.47
C HIS A 84 -13.63 1.90 -13.82
N HIS A 85 -14.08 0.64 -13.89
CA HIS A 85 -15.04 0.18 -14.88
C HIS A 85 -16.46 0.36 -14.29
N GLY A 86 -17.00 1.59 -14.31
CA GLY A 86 -18.34 1.92 -13.80
C GLY A 86 -18.48 3.35 -13.27
N ASN A 87 -19.71 3.81 -13.02
CA ASN A 87 -20.02 5.18 -12.59
C ASN A 87 -20.09 5.37 -11.05
N HIS A 88 -19.63 4.42 -10.23
CA HIS A 88 -19.81 4.49 -8.77
C HIS A 88 -18.55 4.97 -8.02
N PHE A 89 -18.49 6.29 -7.81
CA PHE A 89 -17.44 6.96 -7.01
C PHE A 89 -17.49 6.63 -5.51
N LEU A 90 -18.60 6.10 -5.00
CA LEU A 90 -18.87 5.97 -3.56
C LEU A 90 -18.00 4.92 -2.84
N ASN A 91 -17.42 3.95 -3.56
CA ASN A 91 -16.62 2.87 -2.97
C ASN A 91 -15.17 2.86 -3.49
N THR A 92 -14.59 4.05 -3.64
CA THR A 92 -13.25 4.24 -4.19
C THR A 92 -12.24 4.59 -3.09
N THR A 93 -11.10 3.89 -3.05
CA THR A 93 -9.95 4.34 -2.26
C THR A 93 -9.28 5.52 -2.97
N ILE A 94 -9.10 6.63 -2.27
CA ILE A 94 -8.40 7.80 -2.82
C ILE A 94 -6.98 7.84 -2.27
N LEU A 95 -6.00 8.01 -3.15
CA LEU A 95 -4.65 8.37 -2.80
C LEU A 95 -4.28 9.69 -3.48
N ALA A 96 -4.04 10.72 -2.69
CA ALA A 96 -3.55 12.01 -3.17
C ALA A 96 -2.11 12.24 -2.72
N ARG A 97 -1.24 12.52 -3.68
CA ARG A 97 0.16 12.91 -3.46
C ARG A 97 0.30 14.42 -3.64
N PHE A 98 1.00 15.07 -2.73
CA PHE A 98 1.29 16.50 -2.77
C PHE A 98 2.79 16.71 -2.77
N GLU A 99 3.27 17.45 -3.78
CA GLU A 99 4.68 17.84 -3.87
C GLU A 99 5.11 18.64 -2.64
N ASN A 100 6.24 18.28 -2.04
CA ASN A 100 6.78 19.02 -0.91
C ASN A 100 7.42 20.34 -1.38
N PRO A 101 6.96 21.52 -0.90
CA PRO A 101 7.55 22.80 -1.27
C PRO A 101 9.05 22.90 -0.98
N SER A 102 9.51 22.22 0.07
CA SER A 102 10.90 22.23 0.51
C SER A 102 11.80 21.21 -0.22
N GLY A 103 11.28 20.49 -1.23
CA GLY A 103 12.05 19.51 -2.00
C GLY A 103 12.35 18.19 -1.30
N GLY A 104 11.77 17.96 -0.10
CA GLY A 104 11.89 16.70 0.65
C GLY A 104 10.85 15.65 0.24
N ARG A 105 10.58 14.70 1.15
CA ARG A 105 9.53 13.69 0.93
C ARG A 105 8.17 14.37 0.72
N ASP A 106 7.47 13.94 -0.33
CA ASP A 106 6.11 14.38 -0.63
C ASP A 106 5.10 13.99 0.45
N PHE A 107 3.99 14.72 0.51
CA PHE A 107 2.92 14.45 1.45
C PHE A 107 1.85 13.57 0.82
N PHE A 108 1.25 12.71 1.64
CA PHE A 108 0.24 11.77 1.18
C PHE A 108 -1.04 11.89 1.98
N VAL A 109 -2.17 11.89 1.27
CA VAL A 109 -3.51 11.82 1.84
C VAL A 109 -4.20 10.58 1.27
N LYS A 110 -4.57 9.65 2.13
CA LYS A 110 -5.32 8.44 1.78
C LYS A 110 -6.71 8.51 2.40
N ARG A 111 -7.75 8.29 1.59
CA ARG A 111 -9.11 8.02 2.07
C ARG A 111 -9.46 6.59 1.69
N THR A 112 -9.74 5.77 2.69
CA THR A 112 -10.16 4.38 2.48
C THR A 112 -11.62 4.32 1.97
N LYS A 113 -12.01 3.20 1.38
CA LYS A 113 -13.42 2.88 1.03
C LYS A 113 -14.40 3.13 2.19
N ARG A 114 -13.98 2.83 3.43
CA ARG A 114 -14.77 3.04 4.66
C ARG A 114 -14.83 4.50 5.13
N GLY A 115 -14.21 5.43 4.40
CA GLY A 115 -14.18 6.86 4.73
C GLY A 115 -13.12 7.27 5.75
N HIS A 116 -12.28 6.35 6.26
CA HIS A 116 -11.16 6.70 7.13
C HIS A 116 -10.09 7.50 6.37
N TRP A 117 -9.59 8.55 7.02
CA TRP A 117 -8.55 9.43 6.49
C TRP A 117 -7.22 9.15 7.16
N GLN A 118 -6.18 9.01 6.35
CA GLN A 118 -4.79 8.92 6.78
C GLN A 118 -4.01 10.02 6.06
N ILE A 119 -3.27 10.84 6.83
CA ILE A 119 -2.53 11.98 6.29
C ILE A 119 -1.10 11.93 6.82
N ASP A 120 -0.18 11.63 5.91
CA ASP A 120 1.25 11.72 6.12
C ASP A 120 1.74 13.09 5.65
N ALA A 121 1.71 14.03 6.59
CA ALA A 121 2.17 15.42 6.41
C ALA A 121 2.41 16.07 7.79
N PRO A 122 3.21 17.16 7.85
CA PRO A 122 3.29 18.01 9.03
C PRO A 122 1.91 18.47 9.51
N LYS A 123 1.69 18.54 10.83
CA LYS A 123 0.38 18.88 11.45
C LYS A 123 -0.26 20.13 10.85
N ARG A 124 0.54 21.17 10.57
CA ARG A 124 0.10 22.44 9.96
C ARG A 124 -0.61 22.29 8.60
N PHE A 125 -0.25 21.28 7.81
CA PHE A 125 -0.80 21.10 6.47
C PHE A 125 -1.99 20.14 6.42
N LYS A 126 -2.18 19.28 7.44
CA LYS A 126 -3.16 18.18 7.39
C LYS A 126 -4.58 18.66 7.02
N LYS A 127 -5.07 19.73 7.65
CA LYS A 127 -6.41 20.30 7.36
C LYS A 127 -6.51 20.83 5.93
N THR A 128 -5.49 21.56 5.47
CA THR A 128 -5.44 22.14 4.12
C THR A 128 -5.43 21.04 3.05
N LEU A 129 -4.55 20.05 3.19
CA LEU A 129 -4.45 18.96 2.22
C LEU A 129 -5.74 18.13 2.16
N LYS A 130 -6.33 17.80 3.31
CA LYS A 130 -7.64 17.10 3.36
C LYS A 130 -8.71 17.88 2.61
N ASN A 131 -8.85 19.18 2.88
CA ASN A 131 -9.85 20.03 2.24
C ASN A 131 -9.63 20.13 0.72
N MET A 132 -8.38 20.20 0.28
CA MET A 132 -8.05 20.18 -1.15
C MET A 132 -8.49 18.88 -1.81
N VAL A 133 -8.25 17.73 -1.19
CA VAL A 133 -8.73 16.45 -1.72
C VAL A 133 -10.26 16.46 -1.79
N VAL A 134 -10.95 16.81 -0.69
CA VAL A 134 -12.43 16.84 -0.65
C VAL A 134 -13.03 17.73 -1.74
N ARG A 135 -12.46 18.92 -1.98
CA ARG A 135 -12.93 19.83 -3.03
C ARG A 135 -12.80 19.28 -4.45
N ASN A 136 -11.91 18.32 -4.69
CA ASN A 136 -11.74 17.68 -5.99
C ASN A 136 -12.47 16.32 -6.08
N LEU A 137 -13.17 15.91 -5.02
CA LEU A 137 -13.99 14.70 -5.01
C LEU A 137 -15.45 14.96 -5.37
N ASN A 138 -15.95 16.17 -5.11
CA ASN A 138 -17.26 16.66 -5.51
C ASN A 138 -17.22 17.14 -6.96
#